data_AF-A0A914QNC6-F1
#
_entry.id   AF-A0A914QNC6-F1
#
_cell.length_a   1.000
_cell.length_b   1.000
_cell.length_c   1.000
_cell.angle_alpha   90.00
_cell.angle_beta   90.00
_cell.angle_gamma   90.00
#
_symmetry.space_group_name_H-M   'P 1'
#
loop_
_entity.id
_entity.type
_entity.pdbx_description
1 polymer ?
#
loop_
_entity_poly.entity_id
_entity_poly.type
_entity_poly.pdbx_seq_one_letter_code
_entity_poly.pdbx_strand_id
1 'polypeptide(L)'
;MRNDFYALKNRFPNYIYIFVGHSVGGSLASLTASAVVSTGVLSEDKISVFTFGQPRTGDKYFADGFNSLEIQTSRIVHKNDIFPHLPTLTNSTYFHHRQEIWYNNDMGIRDDFTTCSYETGEDPSCSDSIDPSKLNIKDHKYYYGRDFVQYGISGCPDLVASKKSDLEDSKFVEKRSKHFSRNF
;
A
#
# COMPACT_ATOMS: atom_id res chain seq x y z
N MET A 1 -4.64 3.25 18.06
CA MET A 1 -4.95 2.64 16.75
C MET A 1 -6.26 1.86 16.75
N ARG A 2 -6.46 0.79 17.55
CA ARG A 2 -7.73 0.03 17.55
C ARG A 2 -8.95 0.93 17.79
N ASN A 3 -8.96 1.69 18.89
CA ASN A 3 -10.09 2.56 19.23
C ASN A 3 -10.35 3.62 18.15
N ASP A 4 -9.30 4.22 17.60
CA ASP A 4 -9.39 5.22 16.53
C ASP A 4 -10.02 4.62 15.27
N PHE A 5 -9.64 3.39 14.92
CA PHE A 5 -10.23 2.66 13.80
C PHE A 5 -11.73 2.42 14.01
N TYR A 6 -12.15 1.96 15.19
CA TYR A 6 -13.58 1.78 15.48
C TYR A 6 -14.35 3.12 15.48
N ALA A 7 -13.75 4.19 16.00
CA ALA A 7 -14.35 5.51 15.96
C ALA A 7 -14.57 6.01 14.52
N LEU A 8 -13.56 5.85 13.66
CA LEU A 8 -13.65 6.19 12.23
C LEU A 8 -14.66 5.29 11.50
N LYS A 9 -14.62 3.98 11.76
CA LYS A 9 -15.56 3.01 11.18
C LYS A 9 -17.01 3.38 11.46
N ASN A 10 -17.32 3.69 12.72
CA ASN A 10 -18.67 4.05 13.15
C ASN A 10 -19.10 5.40 12.57
N ARG A 11 -18.16 6.33 12.34
CA ARG A 11 -18.43 7.63 11.73
C ARG A 11 -18.64 7.55 10.22
N PHE A 12 -17.95 6.65 9.54
CA PHE A 12 -17.96 6.53 8.07
C PHE A 12 -18.31 5.11 7.59
N PRO A 13 -19.46 4.54 7.99
CA PRO A 13 -19.76 3.12 7.82
C PRO A 13 -19.82 2.65 6.36
N ASN A 14 -20.04 3.56 5.41
CA ASN A 14 -20.20 3.24 3.99
C ASN A 14 -18.90 3.35 3.17
N TYR A 15 -17.80 3.77 3.79
CA TYR A 15 -16.53 4.00 3.08
C TYR A 15 -15.79 2.69 2.80
N ILE A 16 -14.88 2.73 1.84
CA ILE A 16 -13.86 1.70 1.64
C ILE A 16 -12.66 2.06 2.51
N TYR A 17 -12.13 1.08 3.24
CA TYR A 17 -10.98 1.22 4.12
C TYR A 17 -9.74 0.69 3.41
N ILE A 18 -8.80 1.59 3.15
CA ILE A 18 -7.56 1.24 2.45
C ILE A 18 -6.45 1.05 3.49
N PHE A 19 -5.95 -0.18 3.59
CA PHE A 19 -4.77 -0.50 4.40
C PHE A 19 -3.54 -0.34 3.53
N VAL A 20 -2.62 0.51 3.98
CA VAL A 20 -1.39 0.82 3.26
C VAL A 20 -0.17 0.57 4.13
N GLY A 21 0.92 0.11 3.52
CA GLY A 21 2.15 -0.11 4.26
C GLY A 21 3.37 -0.28 3.36
N HIS A 22 4.48 0.36 3.74
CA HIS A 22 5.79 0.19 3.11
C HIS A 22 6.68 -0.70 3.98
N SER A 23 7.52 -1.53 3.35
CA SER A 23 8.44 -2.43 4.04
C SER A 23 7.71 -3.35 5.03
N VAL A 24 8.22 -3.48 6.25
CA VAL A 24 7.55 -4.18 7.38
C VAL A 24 6.13 -3.66 7.62
N GLY A 25 5.89 -2.36 7.39
CA GLY A 25 4.54 -1.79 7.47
C GLY A 25 3.58 -2.43 6.47
N GLY A 26 4.08 -2.91 5.33
CA GLY A 26 3.31 -3.72 4.39
C GLY A 26 2.81 -5.00 5.03
N SER A 27 3.68 -5.79 5.66
CA SER A 27 3.28 -7.03 6.35
C SER A 27 2.25 -6.75 7.46
N LEU A 28 2.45 -5.66 8.21
CA LEU A 28 1.48 -5.22 9.23
C LEU A 28 0.13 -4.81 8.62
N ALA A 29 0.12 -4.18 7.45
CA ALA A 29 -1.11 -3.84 6.74
C ALA A 29 -1.90 -5.11 6.35
N SER A 30 -1.24 -6.12 5.80
CA SER A 30 -1.88 -7.40 5.48
C SER A 30 -2.38 -8.14 6.73
N LEU A 31 -1.57 -8.21 7.80
CA LEU A 31 -2.01 -8.82 9.07
C LEU A 31 -3.23 -8.09 9.67
N THR A 32 -3.25 -6.76 9.56
CA THR A 32 -4.37 -5.97 10.08
C THR A 32 -5.62 -6.19 9.25
N ALA A 33 -5.51 -6.17 7.92
CA ALA A 33 -6.63 -6.41 7.02
C ALA A 33 -7.22 -7.81 7.22
N SER A 34 -6.38 -8.84 7.32
CA SER A 34 -6.84 -10.21 7.56
C SER A 34 -7.53 -10.36 8.91
N ALA A 35 -7.00 -9.74 9.97
CA ALA A 35 -7.64 -9.73 11.28
C ALA A 35 -9.00 -9.01 11.23
N VAL A 36 -9.10 -7.88 10.54
CA VAL A 36 -10.34 -7.09 10.43
C VAL A 36 -11.45 -7.88 9.71
N VAL A 37 -11.13 -8.59 8.62
CA VAL A 37 -12.12 -9.42 7.91
C VAL A 37 -12.44 -10.69 8.67
N SER A 38 -11.43 -11.44 9.11
CA SER A 38 -11.66 -12.73 9.81
C SER A 38 -12.42 -12.60 11.13
N THR A 39 -12.35 -11.43 11.79
CA THR A 39 -13.11 -11.15 13.02
C THR A 39 -14.47 -10.50 12.76
N GLY A 40 -14.87 -10.31 11.50
CA GLY A 40 -16.17 -9.74 11.12
C GLY A 40 -16.30 -8.25 11.40
N VAL A 41 -15.18 -7.52 11.56
CA VAL A 41 -15.22 -6.08 11.84
C VAL A 41 -15.58 -5.29 10.58
N LEU A 42 -15.09 -5.71 9.42
CA LEU A 42 -15.52 -5.23 8.10
C LEU A 42 -15.61 -6.45 7.17
N SER A 43 -16.51 -6.39 6.21
CA SER A 43 -16.54 -7.32 5.08
C SER A 43 -15.41 -7.01 4.09
N GLU A 44 -14.99 -8.02 3.33
CA GLU A 44 -13.94 -7.97 2.33
C GLU A 44 -14.18 -6.91 1.24
N ASP A 45 -15.44 -6.70 0.84
CA ASP A 45 -15.85 -5.68 -0.15
C ASP A 45 -15.67 -4.23 0.33
N LYS A 46 -15.43 -4.04 1.64
CA LYS A 46 -15.16 -2.73 2.26
C LYS A 46 -13.69 -2.47 2.48
N ILE A 47 -12.81 -3.34 1.99
CA ILE A 47 -11.38 -3.26 2.25
C ILE A 47 -10.57 -3.37 0.96
N SER A 48 -9.51 -2.56 0.89
CA SER A 48 -8.43 -2.77 -0.09
C SER A 48 -7.08 -2.71 0.62
N VAL A 49 -6.10 -3.46 0.12
CA VAL A 49 -4.75 -3.52 0.67
C VAL A 49 -3.74 -3.14 -0.40
N PHE A 50 -2.92 -2.12 -0.14
CA PHE A 50 -1.80 -1.72 -1.01
C PHE A 50 -0.51 -1.71 -0.21
N THR A 51 0.43 -2.58 -0.57
CA THR A 51 1.72 -2.67 0.12
C THR A 51 2.87 -2.39 -0.81
N PHE A 52 3.97 -1.86 -0.29
CA PHE A 52 5.13 -1.43 -1.06
C PHE A 52 6.38 -2.10 -0.49
N GLY A 53 7.02 -2.98 -1.26
CA GLY A 53 8.22 -3.71 -0.81
C GLY A 53 7.94 -4.60 0.41
N GLN A 54 6.75 -5.20 0.47
CA GLN A 54 6.32 -6.03 1.60
C GLN A 54 7.16 -7.32 1.66
N PRO A 55 7.80 -7.63 2.82
CA PRO A 55 8.41 -8.93 3.04
C PRO A 55 7.37 -10.04 3.25
N ARG A 56 7.78 -11.29 3.06
CA ARG A 56 6.91 -12.46 3.30
C ARG A 56 6.40 -12.41 4.74
N THR A 57 5.09 -12.54 4.89
CA THR A 57 4.39 -12.14 6.14
C THR A 57 4.12 -13.33 7.06
N GLY A 58 3.89 -14.51 6.51
CA GLY A 58 3.59 -15.72 7.27
C GLY A 58 3.93 -16.97 6.46
N ASP A 59 3.54 -18.13 6.98
CA ASP A 59 3.71 -19.41 6.30
C ASP A 59 2.66 -19.62 5.19
N LYS A 60 2.65 -20.82 4.59
CA LYS A 60 1.71 -21.18 3.54
C LYS A 60 0.25 -21.14 4.02
N TYR A 61 0.00 -21.52 5.28
CA TYR A 61 -1.34 -21.49 5.86
C TYR A 61 -1.85 -20.06 6.02
N PHE A 62 -0.97 -19.14 6.45
CA PHE A 62 -1.30 -17.73 6.46
C PHE A 62 -1.58 -17.19 5.05
N ALA A 63 -0.72 -17.48 4.07
CA ALA A 63 -0.90 -17.02 2.70
C ALA A 63 -2.22 -17.52 2.09
N ASP A 64 -2.52 -18.81 2.23
CA ASP A 64 -3.76 -19.42 1.74
C ASP A 64 -4.99 -18.88 2.48
N GLY A 65 -4.89 -18.73 3.80
CA GLY A 65 -5.92 -18.14 4.64
C GLY A 65 -6.23 -16.70 4.21
N PHE A 66 -5.20 -15.87 4.01
CA PHE A 66 -5.36 -14.51 3.50
C PHE A 66 -6.03 -14.50 2.12
N ASN A 67 -5.56 -15.36 1.20
CA ASN A 67 -6.11 -15.46 -0.15
C ASN A 67 -7.60 -15.83 -0.14
N SER A 68 -8.02 -16.70 0.79
CA SER A 68 -9.42 -17.13 0.94
C SER A 68 -10.37 -16.05 1.47
N LEU A 69 -9.83 -14.95 2.03
CA LEU A 69 -10.64 -13.79 2.42
C LEU A 69 -11.09 -12.96 1.21
N GLU A 70 -10.52 -13.20 0.02
CA GLU A 70 -10.85 -12.49 -1.23
C GLU A 70 -10.78 -10.95 -1.12
N ILE A 71 -9.88 -10.45 -0.27
CA ILE A 71 -9.61 -9.02 -0.11
C ILE A 71 -8.89 -8.50 -1.36
N GLN A 72 -9.38 -7.41 -1.94
CA GLN A 72 -8.68 -6.74 -3.04
C GLN A 72 -7.30 -6.26 -2.58
N THR A 73 -6.25 -6.91 -3.10
CA THR A 73 -4.89 -6.73 -2.60
C THR A 73 -3.91 -6.52 -3.74
N SER A 74 -2.98 -5.58 -3.56
CA SER A 74 -1.86 -5.34 -4.47
C SER A 74 -0.58 -5.19 -3.66
N ARG A 75 0.35 -6.13 -3.85
CA ARG A 75 1.73 -6.05 -3.34
C ARG A 75 2.62 -5.45 -4.42
N ILE A 76 2.98 -4.18 -4.27
CA ILE A 76 3.83 -3.45 -5.22
C ILE A 76 5.30 -3.73 -4.90
N VAL A 77 6.02 -4.28 -5.88
CA VAL A 77 7.46 -4.55 -5.81
C VAL A 77 8.19 -3.70 -6.85
N HIS A 78 9.26 -3.02 -6.41
CA HIS A 78 10.09 -2.22 -7.30
C HIS A 78 11.38 -2.95 -7.65
N LYS A 79 11.56 -3.28 -8.93
CA LYS A 79 12.82 -3.71 -9.52
C LYS A 79 13.51 -4.79 -8.67
N ASN A 80 14.73 -4.56 -8.21
CA ASN A 80 15.54 -5.50 -7.42
C ASN A 80 15.45 -5.24 -5.91
N ASP A 81 14.31 -4.74 -5.41
CA ASP A 81 14.08 -4.57 -3.98
C ASP A 81 14.30 -5.90 -3.22
N ILE A 82 15.19 -5.88 -2.24
CA ILE A 82 15.54 -7.07 -1.44
C ILE A 82 14.41 -7.54 -0.51
N PHE A 83 13.57 -6.64 -0.01
CA PHE A 83 12.67 -6.95 1.11
C PHE A 83 11.56 -7.95 0.76
N PRO A 84 10.91 -7.89 -0.42
CA PRO A 84 10.00 -8.94 -0.85
C PRO A 84 10.59 -10.34 -0.85
N HIS A 85 11.91 -10.48 -0.99
CA HIS A 85 12.58 -11.78 -0.97
C HIS A 85 12.98 -12.23 0.44
N LEU A 86 12.59 -11.49 1.48
CA LEU A 86 12.87 -11.78 2.88
C LEU A 86 11.58 -12.11 3.66
N PRO A 87 11.64 -13.03 4.65
CA PRO A 87 12.67 -14.05 4.82
C PRO A 87 12.82 -14.92 3.55
N THR A 88 14.01 -15.48 3.33
CA THR A 88 14.27 -16.34 2.16
C THR A 88 13.36 -17.57 2.17
N LEU A 89 13.01 -18.10 0.99
CA LEU A 89 12.25 -19.36 0.84
C LEU A 89 13.01 -20.62 1.31
N THR A 90 14.11 -20.47 2.07
CA THR A 90 14.85 -21.57 2.66
C THR A 90 13.89 -22.42 3.50
N ASN A 91 13.71 -23.69 3.09
CA ASN A 91 12.80 -24.66 3.70
C ASN A 91 11.30 -24.32 3.64
N SER A 92 10.84 -23.52 2.67
CA SER A 92 9.40 -23.28 2.46
C SER A 92 8.66 -22.78 3.70
N THR A 93 9.29 -21.92 4.51
CA THR A 93 8.73 -21.53 5.81
C THR A 93 7.85 -20.28 5.73
N TYR A 94 8.10 -19.40 4.75
CA TYR A 94 7.36 -18.16 4.57
C TYR A 94 6.90 -18.04 3.13
N PHE A 95 5.68 -17.53 2.93
CA PHE A 95 5.06 -17.33 1.63
C PHE A 95 4.36 -15.97 1.59
N HIS A 96 4.33 -15.41 0.40
CA HIS A 96 3.48 -14.29 0.05
C HIS A 96 2.04 -14.75 -0.19
N HIS A 97 1.10 -13.91 0.20
CA HIS A 97 -0.24 -13.94 -0.36
C HIS A 97 -0.25 -13.24 -1.74
N ARG A 98 -1.29 -13.49 -2.53
CA ARG A 98 -1.50 -12.78 -3.81
C ARG A 98 -2.07 -11.37 -3.56
N GLN A 99 -1.99 -10.41 -4.47
CA GLN A 99 -1.44 -10.42 -5.83
C GLN A 99 -0.20 -9.51 -5.92
N GLU A 100 0.85 -9.94 -6.62
CA GLU A 100 2.04 -9.12 -6.87
C GLU A 100 1.87 -8.23 -8.12
N ILE A 101 2.29 -6.97 -7.98
CA ILE A 101 2.44 -6.00 -9.06
C ILE A 101 3.92 -5.61 -9.11
N TRP A 102 4.62 -6.04 -10.15
CA TRP A 102 6.05 -5.84 -10.27
C TRP A 102 6.40 -4.80 -11.32
N TYR A 103 7.16 -3.78 -10.89
CA TYR A 103 7.72 -2.77 -11.77
C TYR A 103 9.18 -3.09 -12.02
N ASN A 104 9.47 -3.81 -13.09
CA ASN A 104 10.84 -4.10 -13.52
C ASN A 104 11.42 -2.96 -14.38
N ASN A 105 11.32 -1.73 -13.88
CA ASN A 105 11.81 -0.50 -14.49
C ASN A 105 12.15 0.50 -13.38
N ASP A 106 12.14 1.80 -13.66
CA ASP A 106 12.49 2.84 -12.68
C ASP A 106 11.26 3.37 -11.91
N MET A 107 10.08 2.76 -12.13
CA MET A 107 8.80 3.08 -11.48
C MET A 107 8.50 4.58 -11.49
N GLY A 108 8.55 5.20 -12.66
CA GLY A 108 7.99 6.53 -12.92
C GLY A 108 6.46 6.56 -12.81
N ILE A 109 5.87 7.77 -12.75
CA ILE A 109 4.41 7.98 -12.59
C ILE A 109 3.57 7.31 -13.70
N ARG A 110 4.17 7.02 -14.85
CA ARG A 110 3.49 6.46 -16.03
C ARG A 110 4.18 5.20 -16.56
N ASP A 111 5.10 4.65 -15.79
CA ASP A 111 5.81 3.47 -16.21
C ASP A 111 4.90 2.26 -16.09
N ASP A 112 5.03 1.33 -17.04
CA ASP A 112 4.24 0.11 -17.05
C ASP A 112 4.66 -0.85 -15.93
N PHE A 113 3.79 -1.82 -15.65
CA PHE A 113 4.05 -2.86 -14.66
C PHE A 113 3.54 -4.21 -15.14
N THR A 114 4.03 -5.26 -14.52
CA THR A 114 3.56 -6.62 -14.70
C THR A 114 2.67 -7.01 -13.54
N THR A 115 1.44 -7.44 -13.82
CA THR A 115 0.63 -8.19 -12.87
C THR A 115 1.06 -9.65 -12.92
N CYS A 116 1.63 -10.15 -11.84
CA CYS A 116 2.15 -11.51 -11.76
C CYS A 116 1.03 -12.57 -11.76
N SER A 117 1.38 -13.84 -11.82
CA SER A 117 0.42 -14.93 -11.69
C SER A 117 -0.32 -14.90 -10.34
N TYR A 118 -1.64 -15.13 -10.39
CA TYR A 118 -2.53 -15.17 -9.22
C TYR A 118 -2.48 -16.53 -8.48
N GLU A 119 -1.73 -17.50 -9.00
CA GLU A 119 -1.78 -18.91 -8.57
C GLU A 119 -1.16 -19.15 -7.18
N THR A 120 0.06 -18.66 -6.95
CA THR A 120 0.85 -19.03 -5.75
C THR A 120 1.23 -17.86 -4.86
N GLY A 121 1.25 -16.62 -5.40
CA GLY A 121 1.85 -15.46 -4.74
C GLY A 121 3.38 -15.39 -4.81
N GLU A 122 4.04 -16.42 -5.35
CA GLU A 122 5.50 -16.56 -5.54
C GLU A 122 5.75 -16.93 -7.02
N ASP A 123 5.46 -16.00 -7.93
CA ASP A 123 5.57 -16.24 -9.38
C ASP A 123 7.05 -16.18 -9.82
N PRO A 124 7.65 -17.30 -10.26
CA PRO A 124 9.07 -17.35 -10.63
C PRO A 124 9.41 -16.54 -11.89
N SER A 125 8.42 -16.06 -12.64
CA SER A 125 8.61 -15.18 -13.80
C SER A 125 8.57 -13.68 -13.46
N CYS A 126 8.21 -13.34 -12.22
CA CYS A 126 8.13 -11.96 -11.71
C CYS A 126 9.38 -11.58 -10.90
N SER A 127 9.26 -10.84 -9.80
CA SER A 127 10.43 -10.43 -9.00
C SER A 127 11.25 -11.62 -8.50
N ASP A 128 10.66 -12.80 -8.31
CA ASP A 128 11.39 -14.02 -7.95
C ASP A 128 12.33 -14.54 -9.06
N SER A 129 12.24 -14.00 -10.28
CA SER A 129 13.20 -14.28 -11.36
C SER A 129 14.56 -13.60 -11.16
N ILE A 130 14.66 -12.68 -10.19
CA ILE A 130 15.84 -11.85 -9.98
C ILE A 130 16.97 -12.67 -9.37
N ASP A 131 18.16 -12.56 -9.98
CA ASP A 131 19.40 -13.08 -9.40
C ASP A 131 19.62 -12.48 -7.99
N PRO A 132 19.74 -13.32 -6.93
CA PRO A 132 19.94 -12.86 -5.57
C PRO A 132 21.12 -11.89 -5.38
N SER A 133 22.15 -11.98 -6.21
CA SER A 133 23.31 -11.07 -6.18
C SER A 133 23.00 -9.64 -6.62
N LYS A 134 21.86 -9.42 -7.30
CA LYS A 134 21.40 -8.10 -7.79
C LYS A 134 20.44 -7.40 -6.82
N LEU A 135 19.93 -8.12 -5.82
CA LEU A 135 19.01 -7.58 -4.84
C LEU A 135 19.66 -6.42 -4.07
N ASN A 136 18.91 -5.34 -3.86
CA ASN A 136 19.45 -4.13 -3.26
C ASN A 136 18.40 -3.35 -2.44
N ILE A 137 18.91 -2.53 -1.53
CA ILE A 137 18.10 -1.64 -0.67
C ILE A 137 17.73 -0.34 -1.39
N LYS A 138 18.39 -0.01 -2.51
CA LYS A 138 18.14 1.24 -3.23
C LYS A 138 16.73 1.22 -3.81
N ASP A 139 16.35 0.16 -4.51
CA ASP A 139 15.04 0.06 -5.17
C ASP A 139 13.89 0.04 -4.15
N HIS A 140 14.14 -0.45 -2.93
CA HIS A 140 13.20 -0.38 -1.80
C HIS A 140 12.80 1.04 -1.37
N LYS A 141 13.54 2.07 -1.77
CA LYS A 141 13.29 3.46 -1.36
C LYS A 141 12.54 4.26 -2.41
N TYR A 142 12.54 3.82 -3.67
CA TYR A 142 12.03 4.62 -4.77
C TYR A 142 10.68 4.10 -5.25
N TYR A 143 9.66 4.96 -5.23
CA TYR A 143 8.33 4.66 -5.78
C TYR A 143 7.77 5.88 -6.48
N TYR A 144 7.24 5.70 -7.70
CA TYR A 144 6.60 6.75 -8.51
C TYR A 144 7.46 8.01 -8.69
N GLY A 145 8.74 7.80 -9.01
CA GLY A 145 9.72 8.87 -9.23
C GLY A 145 10.19 9.59 -7.97
N ARG A 146 9.98 9.03 -6.77
CA ARG A 146 10.35 9.66 -5.50
C ARG A 146 11.10 8.72 -4.59
N ASP A 147 12.13 9.24 -3.92
CA ASP A 147 12.66 8.64 -2.71
C ASP A 147 11.61 8.81 -1.60
N PHE A 148 10.90 7.74 -1.25
CA PHE A 148 9.81 7.73 -0.29
C PHE A 148 10.28 8.16 1.11
N VAL A 149 11.48 7.73 1.52
CA VAL A 149 12.04 8.04 2.84
C VAL A 149 12.34 9.54 2.93
N GLN A 150 13.05 10.07 1.94
CA GLN A 150 13.38 11.49 1.90
C GLN A 150 12.13 12.35 1.74
N TYR A 151 11.16 11.91 0.94
CA TYR A 151 9.88 12.61 0.76
C TYR A 151 9.11 12.76 2.09
N GLY A 152 9.08 11.69 2.90
CA GLY A 152 8.50 11.72 4.24
C GLY A 152 9.27 12.63 5.21
N ILE A 153 10.59 12.52 5.27
CA ILE A 153 11.45 13.37 6.11
C ILE A 153 11.30 14.85 5.75
N SER A 154 11.11 15.14 4.46
CA SER A 154 10.90 16.51 3.95
C SER A 154 9.47 17.03 4.19
N GLY A 155 8.63 16.28 4.90
CA GLY A 155 7.28 16.69 5.27
C GLY A 155 6.27 16.64 4.12
N CYS A 156 6.47 15.76 3.12
CA CYS A 156 5.58 15.61 1.97
C CYS A 156 5.33 16.94 1.23
N PRO A 157 6.38 17.55 0.62
CA PRO A 157 6.35 18.94 0.15
C PRO A 157 5.20 19.28 -0.80
N ASP A 158 4.82 18.36 -1.68
CA ASP A 158 3.76 18.61 -2.67
C ASP A 158 2.37 18.60 -2.03
N LEU A 159 2.17 17.85 -0.94
CA LEU A 159 0.93 17.89 -0.15
C LEU A 159 0.85 19.14 0.73
N VAL A 160 2.00 19.68 1.16
CA VAL A 160 2.06 20.97 1.86
C VAL A 160 1.72 22.10 0.90
N ALA A 161 2.22 22.04 -0.35
CA ALA A 161 1.89 22.98 -1.40
C ALA A 161 0.40 22.92 -1.78
N SER A 162 -0.17 21.71 -1.96
CA SER A 162 -1.60 21.54 -2.28
C SER A 162 -2.50 22.00 -1.14
N LYS A 163 -2.15 21.71 0.12
CA LYS A 163 -2.92 22.23 1.26
C LYS A 163 -2.89 23.75 1.35
N LYS A 164 -1.78 24.40 0.98
CA LYS A 164 -1.72 25.87 0.92
C LYS A 164 -2.64 26.42 -0.17
N SER A 165 -2.67 25.82 -1.37
CA SER A 165 -3.61 26.25 -2.42
C SER A 165 -5.06 26.00 -2.00
N ASP A 166 -5.38 24.86 -1.39
CA ASP A 166 -6.74 24.56 -0.92
C ASP A 166 -7.20 25.50 0.21
N LEU A 167 -6.28 25.91 1.09
CA LEU A 167 -6.53 26.91 2.14
C LEU A 167 -6.68 28.33 1.59
N GLU A 168 -5.98 28.67 0.50
CA GLU A 168 -6.11 29.97 -0.18
C GLU A 168 -7.41 30.04 -0.99
N ASP A 169 -7.77 28.96 -1.68
CA ASP A 169 -9.02 28.84 -2.43
C ASP A 169 -10.25 28.81 -1.51
N SER A 170 -10.20 28.10 -0.38
CA SER A 170 -11.28 28.12 0.61
C SER A 170 -11.48 29.50 1.25
N LYS A 171 -10.39 30.23 1.54
CA LYS A 171 -10.46 31.64 1.99
C LYS A 171 -10.98 32.57 0.91
N PHE A 172 -10.66 32.34 -0.36
CA PHE A 172 -11.18 33.10 -1.50
C PHE A 172 -12.68 32.89 -1.71
N VAL A 173 -13.15 31.64 -1.60
CA VAL A 173 -14.58 31.27 -1.67
C VAL A 173 -15.36 31.88 -0.50
N GLU A 174 -14.82 31.83 0.72
CA GLU A 174 -15.47 32.44 1.90
C GLU A 174 -15.57 33.97 1.78
N LYS A 175 -14.56 34.62 1.18
CA LYS A 175 -14.54 36.07 0.95
C LYS A 175 -15.56 36.49 -0.12
N ARG A 176 -15.79 35.68 -1.15
CA ARG A 176 -16.86 35.89 -2.16
C ARG A 176 -18.26 35.65 -1.58
N SER A 177 -18.44 34.64 -0.74
CA SER A 177 -19.71 34.35 -0.09
C SER A 177 -20.17 35.47 0.87
N LYS A 178 -19.21 36.10 1.57
CA LYS A 178 -19.45 37.31 2.40
C LYS A 178 -19.69 38.59 1.60
N HIS A 179 -19.31 38.62 0.32
CA HIS A 179 -19.58 39.76 -0.58
C HIS A 179 -20.97 39.65 -1.24
N PHE A 180 -21.46 38.43 -1.46
CA PHE A 180 -22.78 38.19 -2.05
C PHE A 180 -23.93 38.35 -1.03
N SER A 181 -23.66 38.15 0.27
CA SER A 181 -24.63 38.28 1.37
C SER A 181 -24.79 39.73 1.91
N ARG A 182 -24.22 40.73 1.22
CA ARG A 182 -24.35 42.16 1.56
C ARG A 182 -25.16 42.99 0.56
N ASN A 183 -25.73 42.36 -0.47
CA ASN A 183 -26.54 43.02 -1.51
C ASN A 183 -27.98 42.47 -1.62
N PHE A 184 -28.55 42.02 -0.50
CA PHE A 184 -30.00 41.85 -0.32
C PHE A 184 -30.39 42.30 1.09
#